data_AF-S3A5A2-F1
#
_entry.id   AF-S3A5A2-F1
#
_cell.length_a   1.000
_cell.length_b   1.000
_cell.length_c   1.000
_cell.angle_alpha   90.00
_cell.angle_beta   90.00
_cell.angle_gamma   90.00
#
_symmetry.space_group_name_H-M   'P 1'
#
loop_
_entity.id
_entity.type
_entity.pdbx_description
1 polymer ?
#
loop_
_entity_poly.entity_id
_entity_poly.type
_entity_poly.pdbx_seq_one_letter_code
_entity_poly.pdbx_strand_id
1 'polypeptide(L)'
;MVSMSTFDASKHPRGQVTNAGQFRLKENDAPTAQLTLPPGAEGFLARKREALLARGFVPATPGPSTAGTPLSAKGIENWWVDAIVRSEVRTDGMAYPVIPDDYTPSGGVGRALSGRRRTYRKVYQSGELSVRMPSVSAIRRFSAENDNETFDVPVSAEGPAGNPISGHVRVTQTSPGRWVVTAINMPPAAQSKVAEAVNAILEARRPTYALAEIEHAGGLLARAKERRAAAGASLVKNETSAWIRATGYNDETGEAILNLQGRHYGYEVPRGVYDYVTTASSPGAAYNALIKGRYESHAVDECSNCGRWYRQGSVHACPDHRAPTGNVTLHSRRIQAFVLGEPLPARV
;
A
#
# COMPACT_ATOMS: atom_id res chain seq x y z
N MET A 1 13.08 -81.35 2.79
CA MET A 1 13.64 -80.66 1.60
C MET A 1 12.55 -79.82 0.97
N VAL A 2 12.60 -78.50 1.15
CA VAL A 2 11.86 -77.53 0.33
C VAL A 2 12.82 -76.39 0.04
N SER A 3 12.99 -76.13 -1.26
CA SER A 3 13.94 -75.21 -1.88
C SER A 3 13.61 -73.75 -1.52
N MET A 4 14.61 -72.99 -1.07
CA MET A 4 14.50 -71.53 -0.96
C MET A 4 14.68 -70.91 -2.35
N SER A 5 13.60 -70.37 -2.91
CA SER A 5 13.64 -69.52 -4.09
C SER A 5 14.25 -68.16 -3.74
N THR A 6 15.26 -67.76 -4.50
CA THR A 6 15.95 -66.48 -4.42
C THR A 6 15.02 -65.30 -4.73
N PHE A 7 15.14 -64.24 -3.92
CA PHE A 7 14.41 -62.99 -4.05
C PHE A 7 14.90 -62.20 -5.28
N ASP A 8 13.97 -61.86 -6.18
CA ASP A 8 14.21 -61.05 -7.38
C ASP A 8 13.84 -59.57 -7.11
N ALA A 9 14.86 -58.74 -6.97
CA ALA A 9 14.73 -57.31 -6.63
C ALA A 9 14.12 -56.45 -7.76
N SER A 10 13.85 -57.00 -8.95
CA SER A 10 13.30 -56.26 -10.09
C SER A 10 11.77 -56.10 -10.07
N LYS A 11 11.06 -56.71 -9.11
CA LYS A 11 9.58 -56.75 -9.07
C LYS A 11 8.91 -55.81 -8.05
N HIS A 12 9.64 -54.91 -7.40
CA HIS A 12 9.03 -53.90 -6.52
C HIS A 12 8.72 -52.59 -7.26
N PRO A 13 7.48 -52.06 -7.16
CA PRO A 13 7.13 -50.77 -7.77
C PRO A 13 7.89 -49.62 -7.12
N ARG A 14 8.40 -48.71 -7.96
CA ARG A 14 9.06 -47.47 -7.53
C ARG A 14 8.08 -46.61 -6.71
N GLY A 15 8.47 -46.26 -5.49
CA GLY A 15 7.74 -45.34 -4.64
C GLY A 15 7.14 -45.98 -3.40
N GLN A 16 7.99 -46.55 -2.54
CA GLN A 16 7.64 -46.73 -1.14
C GLN A 16 8.79 -46.29 -0.23
N VAL A 17 8.36 -45.63 0.83
CA VAL A 17 9.12 -44.87 1.81
C VAL A 17 9.97 -45.84 2.62
N THR A 18 11.26 -45.91 2.30
CA THR A 18 12.26 -46.58 3.15
C THR A 18 12.99 -45.50 3.93
N ASN A 19 12.73 -45.49 5.24
CA ASN A 19 13.44 -44.84 6.36
C ASN A 19 12.48 -44.05 7.26
N ALA A 20 11.69 -44.78 8.04
CA ALA A 20 11.19 -44.30 9.31
C ALA A 20 12.37 -44.13 10.28
N GLY A 21 12.56 -42.94 10.84
CA GLY A 21 13.28 -42.77 12.11
C GLY A 21 14.75 -42.31 12.10
N GLN A 22 15.36 -41.95 10.97
CA GLN A 22 16.66 -41.26 11.00
C GLN A 22 16.50 -39.76 10.72
N PHE A 23 16.58 -38.95 11.77
CA PHE A 23 16.89 -37.52 11.62
C PHE A 23 18.31 -37.41 11.09
N ARG A 24 18.47 -37.35 9.77
CA ARG A 24 19.68 -36.76 9.19
C ARG A 24 19.68 -35.30 9.65
N LEU A 25 20.60 -34.96 10.53
CA LEU A 25 21.03 -33.57 10.69
C LEU A 25 21.54 -33.14 9.32
N LYS A 26 20.67 -32.49 8.56
CA LYS A 26 21.08 -31.79 7.37
C LYS A 26 21.79 -30.55 7.89
N GLU A 27 23.10 -30.63 8.02
CA GLU A 27 23.97 -29.46 8.02
C GLU A 27 23.71 -28.76 6.69
N ASN A 28 22.74 -27.85 6.70
CA ASN A 28 22.68 -26.84 5.66
C ASN A 28 23.68 -25.80 6.15
N ASP A 29 24.84 -25.74 5.49
CA ASP A 29 25.65 -24.53 5.53
C ASP A 29 24.73 -23.34 5.31
N ALA A 30 24.85 -22.33 6.17
CA ALA A 30 24.07 -21.12 6.02
C ALA A 30 24.29 -20.61 4.58
N PRO A 31 23.26 -20.54 3.72
CA PRO A 31 23.45 -19.93 2.42
C PRO A 31 23.91 -18.51 2.70
N THR A 32 25.05 -18.11 2.12
CA THR A 32 25.46 -16.71 2.07
C THR A 32 24.25 -15.96 1.53
N ALA A 33 23.62 -15.14 2.38
CA ALA A 33 22.36 -14.45 2.08
C ALA A 33 22.62 -13.39 1.00
N GLN A 34 22.79 -13.83 -0.25
CA GLN A 34 23.08 -12.99 -1.38
C GLN A 34 21.85 -13.01 -2.28
N LEU A 35 21.15 -11.88 -2.30
CA LEU A 35 20.19 -11.59 -3.36
C LEU A 35 20.98 -11.36 -4.65
N THR A 36 20.79 -12.24 -5.63
CA THR A 36 21.29 -11.98 -6.98
C THR A 36 20.42 -10.89 -7.61
N LEU A 37 21.05 -9.79 -8.04
CA LEU A 37 20.34 -8.73 -8.73
C LEU A 37 19.94 -9.20 -10.14
N PRO A 38 18.70 -8.98 -10.60
CA PRO A 38 18.34 -9.23 -11.97
C PRO A 38 19.01 -8.21 -12.91
N PRO A 39 19.19 -8.54 -14.19
CA PRO A 39 19.70 -7.60 -15.20
C PRO A 39 18.90 -6.29 -15.18
N GLY A 40 19.61 -5.15 -15.12
CA GLY A 40 19.02 -3.81 -15.05
C GLY A 40 18.77 -3.28 -13.63
N ALA A 41 18.73 -4.13 -12.59
CA ALA A 41 18.61 -3.67 -11.21
C ALA A 41 19.91 -3.05 -10.67
N GLU A 42 21.07 -3.46 -11.19
CA GLU A 42 22.39 -2.95 -10.78
C GLU A 42 22.51 -1.44 -10.99
N GLY A 43 22.16 -0.95 -12.19
CA GLY A 43 22.21 0.49 -12.50
C GLY A 43 21.22 1.29 -11.66
N PHE A 44 20.06 0.71 -11.32
CA PHE A 44 19.12 1.36 -10.42
C PHE A 44 19.68 1.41 -8.99
N LEU A 45 20.22 0.30 -8.48
CA LEU A 45 20.79 0.21 -7.15
C LEU A 45 21.96 1.19 -6.98
N ALA A 46 22.83 1.31 -7.98
CA ALA A 46 23.93 2.27 -7.99
C ALA A 46 23.42 3.72 -7.86
N ARG A 47 22.44 4.12 -8.67
CA ARG A 47 21.82 5.46 -8.59
C ARG A 47 21.13 5.69 -7.24
N LYS A 48 20.45 4.67 -6.70
CA LYS A 48 19.81 4.75 -5.38
C LYS A 48 20.85 4.92 -4.27
N ARG A 49 21.96 4.19 -4.32
CA ARG A 49 23.07 4.31 -3.38
C ARG A 49 23.67 5.72 -3.41
N GLU A 50 23.98 6.22 -4.60
CA GLU A 50 24.51 7.58 -4.79
C GLU A 50 23.57 8.63 -4.23
N ALA A 51 22.27 8.56 -4.55
CA ALA A 51 21.27 9.48 -4.02
C ALA A 51 21.12 9.39 -2.49
N LEU A 52 21.20 8.18 -1.92
CA LEU A 52 21.12 7.98 -0.48
C LEU A 52 22.33 8.59 0.25
N LEU A 53 23.54 8.39 -0.29
CA LEU A 53 24.77 8.99 0.26
C LEU A 53 24.75 10.51 0.15
N ALA A 54 24.23 11.05 -0.95
CA ALA A 54 24.20 12.50 -1.19
C ALA A 54 23.13 13.24 -0.37
N ARG A 55 21.95 12.63 -0.13
CA ARG A 55 20.77 13.32 0.43
C ARG A 55 20.26 12.74 1.75
N GLY A 56 20.74 11.57 2.16
CA GLY A 56 20.21 10.83 3.31
C GLY A 56 18.78 10.28 3.11
N PHE A 57 18.20 10.47 1.92
CA PHE A 57 16.82 10.12 1.61
C PHE A 57 16.66 9.73 0.14
N VAL A 58 15.99 8.61 -0.12
CA VAL A 58 15.50 8.23 -1.45
C VAL A 58 14.05 7.76 -1.37
N PRO A 59 13.12 8.39 -2.11
CA PRO A 59 11.71 7.99 -2.09
C PRO A 59 11.49 6.66 -2.81
N ALA A 60 10.42 5.95 -2.44
CA ALA A 60 10.02 4.76 -3.17
C ALA A 60 9.72 5.09 -4.65
N THR A 61 10.22 4.30 -5.59
CA THR A 61 10.13 4.61 -7.02
C THR A 61 9.63 3.40 -7.81
N PRO A 62 8.44 3.48 -8.44
CA PRO A 62 7.93 2.40 -9.25
C PRO A 62 8.64 2.30 -10.59
N GLY A 63 8.39 1.22 -11.31
CA GLY A 63 8.86 1.04 -12.67
C GLY A 63 8.49 -0.33 -13.23
N PRO A 64 9.01 -0.69 -14.41
CA PRO A 64 8.75 -2.00 -14.99
C PRO A 64 9.15 -3.15 -14.05
N SER A 65 8.30 -4.18 -14.00
CA SER A 65 8.56 -5.41 -13.23
C SER A 65 9.62 -6.26 -13.91
N THR A 66 10.71 -6.59 -13.21
CA THR A 66 11.72 -7.56 -13.67
C THR A 66 11.31 -9.02 -13.38
N ALA A 67 10.23 -9.20 -12.60
CA ALA A 67 9.61 -10.49 -12.33
C ALA A 67 8.63 -10.95 -13.43
N GLY A 68 8.34 -10.07 -14.40
CA GLY A 68 7.29 -10.28 -15.40
C GLY A 68 5.88 -10.02 -14.85
N THR A 69 4.90 -10.75 -15.39
CA THR A 69 3.48 -10.58 -15.06
C THR A 69 3.15 -10.97 -13.60
N PRO A 70 2.29 -10.22 -12.88
CA PRO A 70 1.81 -10.58 -11.54
C PRO A 70 0.98 -11.86 -11.55
N LEU A 71 0.51 -12.36 -12.70
CA LEU A 71 -0.21 -13.63 -12.77
C LEU A 71 0.69 -14.84 -12.48
N SER A 72 1.98 -14.72 -12.78
CA SER A 72 2.94 -15.80 -12.61
C SER A 72 3.52 -15.86 -11.19
N ALA A 73 3.74 -17.07 -10.70
CA ALA A 73 4.56 -17.30 -9.51
C ALA A 73 6.07 -17.34 -9.81
N LYS A 74 6.44 -17.45 -11.10
CA LYS A 74 7.85 -17.36 -11.55
C LYS A 74 8.41 -15.97 -11.24
N GLY A 75 9.74 -15.85 -11.18
CA GLY A 75 10.39 -14.56 -10.91
C GLY A 75 10.21 -14.06 -9.47
N ILE A 76 9.92 -14.95 -8.50
CA ILE A 76 9.81 -14.56 -7.08
C ILE A 76 11.08 -13.88 -6.57
N GLU A 77 12.24 -14.31 -7.04
CA GLU A 77 13.54 -13.71 -6.72
C GLU A 77 13.56 -12.25 -7.12
N ASN A 78 13.39 -12.01 -8.41
CA ASN A 78 13.33 -10.68 -9.03
C ASN A 78 12.26 -9.78 -8.39
N TRP A 79 11.09 -10.31 -8.02
CA TRP A 79 10.03 -9.47 -7.46
C TRP A 79 10.41 -8.87 -6.09
N TRP A 80 11.06 -9.65 -5.22
CA TRP A 80 11.52 -9.09 -3.93
C TRP A 80 12.75 -8.21 -4.10
N VAL A 81 13.61 -8.49 -5.08
CA VAL A 81 14.70 -7.57 -5.41
C VAL A 81 14.14 -6.23 -5.91
N ASP A 82 13.17 -6.25 -6.83
CA ASP A 82 12.44 -5.06 -7.25
C ASP A 82 11.84 -4.35 -6.04
N ALA A 83 11.21 -5.08 -5.11
CA ALA A 83 10.63 -4.48 -3.91
C ALA A 83 11.69 -3.74 -3.07
N ILE A 84 12.79 -4.41 -2.71
CA ILE A 84 13.86 -3.84 -1.88
C ILE A 84 14.52 -2.65 -2.58
N VAL A 85 14.84 -2.81 -3.86
CA VAL A 85 15.52 -1.78 -4.64
C VAL A 85 14.60 -0.58 -4.86
N ARG A 86 13.28 -0.76 -4.95
CA ARG A 86 12.31 0.32 -5.20
C ARG A 86 11.71 0.95 -3.94
N SER A 87 12.05 0.47 -2.74
CA SER A 87 11.51 0.99 -1.49
C SER A 87 11.95 2.43 -1.17
N GLU A 88 11.25 3.09 -0.26
CA GLU A 88 11.80 4.27 0.42
C GLU A 88 12.99 3.84 1.30
N VAL A 89 14.05 4.65 1.37
CA VAL A 89 15.18 4.46 2.28
C VAL A 89 15.62 5.81 2.83
N ARG A 90 15.83 5.87 4.14
CA ARG A 90 16.31 7.06 4.85
C ARG A 90 17.41 6.70 5.84
N THR A 91 18.36 7.61 6.05
CA THR A 91 19.42 7.46 7.06
C THR A 91 19.04 8.04 8.42
N ASP A 92 18.03 8.89 8.48
CA ASP A 92 17.55 9.58 9.69
C ASP A 92 16.61 8.74 10.57
N GLY A 93 16.31 7.51 10.15
CA GLY A 93 15.41 6.61 10.86
C GLY A 93 13.92 6.95 10.73
N MET A 94 13.55 8.02 10.01
CA MET A 94 12.16 8.46 9.84
C MET A 94 11.47 7.80 8.64
N ALA A 95 11.93 6.62 8.23
CA ALA A 95 11.36 5.87 7.11
C ALA A 95 10.11 5.13 7.55
N TYR A 96 9.12 5.03 6.66
CA TYR A 96 8.02 4.10 6.88
C TYR A 96 8.55 2.65 6.89
N PRO A 97 8.13 1.80 7.84
CA PRO A 97 8.44 0.38 7.79
C PRO A 97 8.01 -0.24 6.46
N VAL A 98 8.80 -1.17 5.94
CA VAL A 98 8.40 -2.00 4.78
C VAL A 98 8.10 -3.40 5.30
N ILE A 99 7.00 -4.00 4.85
CA ILE A 99 6.68 -5.37 5.25
C ILE A 99 7.84 -6.32 4.88
N PRO A 100 8.35 -7.13 5.82
CA PRO A 100 9.54 -7.94 5.56
C PRO A 100 9.35 -8.97 4.46
N ASP A 101 10.44 -9.23 3.73
CA ASP A 101 10.52 -10.28 2.73
C ASP A 101 10.58 -11.69 3.32
N ASP A 102 10.71 -11.82 4.64
CA ASP A 102 10.74 -13.06 5.43
C ASP A 102 9.65 -13.17 6.51
N TYR A 103 8.59 -12.37 6.39
CA TYR A 103 7.42 -12.37 7.27
C TYR A 103 6.54 -13.64 7.10
N THR A 104 7.14 -14.81 7.33
CA THR A 104 6.47 -16.10 7.38
C THR A 104 6.47 -16.67 8.79
N PRO A 105 5.34 -17.22 9.29
CA PRO A 105 5.28 -17.81 10.63
C PRO A 105 6.28 -18.96 10.83
N SER A 106 6.47 -19.79 9.81
CA SER A 106 7.44 -20.89 9.81
C SER A 106 8.79 -20.39 9.29
N GLY A 107 9.66 -19.96 10.19
CA GLY A 107 10.98 -19.37 9.91
C GLY A 107 12.04 -20.33 9.35
N GLY A 108 11.66 -21.20 8.40
CA GLY A 108 12.59 -22.10 7.72
C GLY A 108 13.63 -21.36 6.88
N VAL A 109 14.70 -22.04 6.49
CA VAL A 109 15.76 -21.52 5.63
C VAL A 109 15.22 -21.13 4.25
N GLY A 110 15.71 -20.03 3.68
CA GLY A 110 15.30 -19.56 2.36
C GLY A 110 16.18 -18.43 1.80
N ARG A 111 15.61 -17.66 0.89
CA ARG A 111 16.32 -16.64 0.08
C ARG A 111 15.88 -15.20 0.39
N ALA A 112 15.26 -14.97 1.53
CA ALA A 112 14.99 -13.61 1.99
C ALA A 112 16.30 -12.92 2.43
N LEU A 113 16.28 -11.61 2.64
CA LEU A 113 17.42 -10.84 3.16
C LEU A 113 17.98 -11.41 4.47
N SER A 114 17.13 -12.03 5.28
CA SER A 114 17.52 -12.68 6.53
C SER A 114 18.06 -14.12 6.38
N GLY A 115 18.09 -14.67 5.16
CA GLY A 115 18.36 -16.09 4.90
C GLY A 115 17.18 -17.03 5.19
N ARG A 116 15.97 -16.48 5.41
CA ARG A 116 14.76 -17.25 5.72
C ARG A 116 13.82 -17.41 4.53
N ARG A 117 12.79 -18.23 4.73
CA ARG A 117 11.69 -18.42 3.78
C ARG A 117 10.98 -17.09 3.53
N ARG A 118 10.72 -16.83 2.25
CA ARG A 118 10.10 -15.59 1.83
C ARG A 118 8.63 -15.49 2.19
N THR A 119 8.17 -14.27 2.49
CA THR A 119 6.77 -13.92 2.68
C THR A 119 5.93 -14.40 1.51
N TYR A 120 4.84 -15.11 1.82
CA TYR A 120 3.94 -15.61 0.80
C TYR A 120 3.24 -14.44 0.09
N ARG A 121 3.26 -14.48 -1.24
CA ARG A 121 2.64 -13.49 -2.12
C ARG A 121 1.47 -14.13 -2.85
N LYS A 122 0.37 -13.40 -2.92
CA LYS A 122 -0.86 -13.83 -3.57
C LYS A 122 -1.19 -12.91 -4.73
N VAL A 123 -1.78 -13.47 -5.77
CA VAL A 123 -2.38 -12.72 -6.86
C VAL A 123 -3.87 -12.51 -6.57
N TYR A 124 -4.33 -11.31 -6.87
CA TYR A 124 -5.71 -10.87 -6.85
C TYR A 124 -5.97 -10.31 -8.25
N GLN A 125 -7.05 -10.72 -8.89
CA GLN A 125 -7.29 -10.36 -10.29
C GLN A 125 -8.78 -10.15 -10.55
N SER A 126 -9.04 -9.33 -11.56
CA SER A 126 -10.32 -9.15 -12.25
C SER A 126 -10.05 -9.04 -13.75
N GLY A 127 -11.09 -8.83 -14.57
CA GLY A 127 -10.91 -8.64 -16.01
C GLY A 127 -10.05 -7.42 -16.37
N GLU A 128 -10.01 -6.42 -15.48
CA GLU A 128 -9.36 -5.13 -15.75
C GLU A 128 -8.00 -4.94 -15.08
N LEU A 129 -7.69 -5.70 -14.03
CA LEU A 129 -6.47 -5.48 -13.24
C LEU A 129 -6.04 -6.76 -12.53
N SER A 130 -4.74 -7.02 -12.56
CA SER A 130 -4.07 -8.04 -11.75
C SER A 130 -3.09 -7.40 -10.80
N VAL A 131 -3.17 -7.74 -9.52
CA VAL A 131 -2.27 -7.27 -8.46
C VAL A 131 -1.66 -8.46 -7.72
N ARG A 132 -0.34 -8.50 -7.61
CA ARG A 132 0.40 -9.41 -6.74
C ARG A 132 1.05 -8.66 -5.59
N MET A 133 0.79 -9.11 -4.37
CA MET A 133 1.33 -8.52 -3.14
C MET A 133 1.44 -9.57 -2.03
N PRO A 134 2.09 -9.28 -0.89
CA PRO A 134 2.02 -10.14 0.30
C PRO A 134 0.56 -10.48 0.64
N SER A 135 0.32 -11.67 1.16
CA SER A 135 -1.07 -12.07 1.46
C SER A 135 -1.76 -11.09 2.42
N VAL A 136 -3.08 -10.90 2.29
CA VAL A 136 -3.85 -10.03 3.21
C VAL A 136 -3.63 -10.44 4.67
N SER A 137 -3.55 -11.74 4.95
CA SER A 137 -3.27 -12.23 6.31
C SER A 137 -1.91 -11.76 6.83
N ALA A 138 -0.87 -11.74 5.98
CA ALA A 138 0.44 -11.22 6.34
C ALA A 138 0.39 -9.71 6.60
N ILE A 139 -0.29 -8.94 5.75
CA ILE A 139 -0.42 -7.48 5.88
C ILE A 139 -1.19 -7.12 7.17
N ARG A 140 -2.33 -7.75 7.42
CA ARG A 140 -3.15 -7.51 8.62
C ARG A 140 -2.40 -7.88 9.90
N ARG A 141 -1.67 -9.01 9.88
CA ARG A 141 -0.85 -9.43 11.01
C ARG A 141 0.30 -8.44 11.27
N PHE A 142 0.98 -7.99 10.21
CA PHE A 142 2.04 -6.98 10.33
C PHE A 142 1.51 -5.67 10.90
N SER A 143 0.33 -5.20 10.44
CA SER A 143 -0.32 -4.02 11.01
C SER A 143 -0.60 -4.19 12.51
N ALA A 144 -1.19 -5.32 12.91
CA ALA A 144 -1.53 -5.57 14.30
C ALA A 144 -0.29 -5.70 15.21
N GLU A 145 0.81 -6.27 14.72
CA GLU A 145 2.07 -6.38 15.47
C GLU A 145 2.85 -5.07 15.59
N ASN A 146 2.54 -4.07 14.75
CA ASN A 146 3.17 -2.74 14.75
C ASN A 146 2.15 -1.64 15.08
N ASP A 147 1.24 -1.89 16.03
CA ASP A 147 0.29 -0.89 16.57
C ASP A 147 -0.56 -0.14 15.52
N ASN A 148 -0.81 -0.78 14.38
CA ASN A 148 -1.48 -0.20 13.21
C ASN A 148 -0.80 1.07 12.68
N GLU A 149 0.51 1.20 12.85
CA GLU A 149 1.31 2.24 12.22
C GLU A 149 1.15 2.22 10.69
N THR A 150 1.51 3.33 10.05
CA THR A 150 1.61 3.38 8.59
C THR A 150 2.84 2.61 8.13
N PHE A 151 2.71 1.78 7.10
CA PHE A 151 3.82 1.05 6.51
C PHE A 151 3.64 0.88 5.00
N ASP A 152 4.71 0.51 4.31
CA ASP A 152 4.72 0.29 2.87
C ASP A 152 4.65 -1.21 2.54
N VAL A 153 3.83 -1.52 1.54
CA VAL A 153 3.61 -2.88 1.02
C VAL A 153 4.09 -2.92 -0.44
N PRO A 154 4.99 -3.85 -0.79
CA PRO A 154 5.40 -4.03 -2.17
C PRO A 154 4.28 -4.68 -2.99
N VAL A 155 4.08 -4.14 -4.18
CA VAL A 155 3.04 -4.58 -5.12
C VAL A 155 3.61 -4.68 -6.52
N SER A 156 3.10 -5.64 -7.29
CA SER A 156 3.18 -5.59 -8.75
C SER A 156 1.78 -5.59 -9.33
N ALA A 157 1.52 -4.74 -10.31
CA ALA A 157 0.22 -4.59 -10.94
C ALA A 157 0.34 -4.59 -12.46
N GLU A 158 -0.65 -5.18 -13.13
CA GLU A 158 -0.76 -5.22 -14.59
C GLU A 158 -2.23 -4.96 -14.97
N GLY A 159 -2.44 -3.94 -15.80
CA GLY A 159 -3.76 -3.64 -16.39
C GLY A 159 -3.89 -4.18 -17.82
N PRO A 160 -4.92 -3.78 -18.58
CA PRO A 160 -5.23 -4.37 -19.89
C PRO A 160 -4.16 -4.11 -20.95
N ALA A 161 -3.33 -3.08 -20.77
CA ALA A 161 -2.21 -2.77 -21.64
C ALA A 161 -1.03 -3.76 -21.50
N GLY A 162 -1.08 -4.70 -20.55
CA GLY A 162 -0.13 -5.81 -20.44
C GLY A 162 1.26 -5.46 -19.91
N ASN A 163 1.50 -4.21 -19.49
CA ASN A 163 2.80 -3.78 -18.97
C ASN A 163 2.81 -3.85 -17.44
N PRO A 164 3.49 -4.85 -16.83
CA PRO A 164 3.53 -4.99 -15.38
C PRO A 164 4.42 -3.92 -14.74
N ILE A 165 3.86 -3.20 -13.77
CA ILE A 165 4.55 -2.23 -12.93
C ILE A 165 4.85 -2.89 -11.59
N SER A 166 6.03 -2.61 -11.02
CA SER A 166 6.42 -2.95 -9.66
C SER A 166 6.66 -1.67 -8.88
N GLY A 167 6.22 -1.63 -7.63
CA GLY A 167 6.29 -0.43 -6.77
C GLY A 167 5.79 -0.72 -5.37
N HIS A 168 5.46 0.34 -4.63
CA HIS A 168 4.95 0.23 -3.26
C HIS A 168 3.62 0.96 -3.13
N VAL A 169 2.81 0.47 -2.21
CA VAL A 169 1.64 1.20 -1.70
C VAL A 169 1.84 1.45 -0.22
N ARG A 170 1.58 2.67 0.22
CA ARG A 170 1.53 3.04 1.63
C ARG A 170 0.18 2.67 2.18
N VAL A 171 0.15 1.99 3.33
CA VAL A 171 -1.08 1.53 3.95
C VAL A 171 -1.15 1.97 5.41
N THR A 172 -2.36 2.33 5.85
CA THR A 172 -2.66 2.61 7.26
C THR A 172 -3.99 1.96 7.61
N GLN A 173 -4.04 1.19 8.69
CA GLN A 173 -5.31 0.69 9.20
C GLN A 173 -5.92 1.75 10.14
N THR A 174 -7.01 2.39 9.69
CA THR A 174 -7.63 3.48 10.46
C THR A 174 -8.62 2.99 11.50
N SER A 175 -9.25 1.84 11.24
CA SER A 175 -10.13 1.14 12.20
C SER A 175 -10.27 -0.35 11.78
N PRO A 176 -10.92 -1.21 12.58
CA PRO A 176 -11.13 -2.60 12.20
C PRO A 176 -11.82 -2.73 10.83
N GLY A 177 -11.13 -3.33 9.86
CA GLY A 177 -11.65 -3.51 8.50
C GLY A 177 -11.67 -2.25 7.63
N ARG A 178 -11.02 -1.16 8.04
CA ARG A 178 -10.86 0.06 7.24
C ARG A 178 -9.40 0.37 7.00
N TRP A 179 -9.08 0.67 5.75
CA TRP A 179 -7.72 0.95 5.31
C TRP A 179 -7.66 2.25 4.53
N VAL A 180 -6.52 2.91 4.63
CA VAL A 180 -6.11 3.98 3.74
C VAL A 180 -4.96 3.44 2.93
N VAL A 181 -5.02 3.60 1.61
CA VAL A 181 -4.01 3.08 0.70
C VAL A 181 -3.65 4.14 -0.33
N THR A 182 -2.37 4.42 -0.47
CA THR A 182 -1.83 5.33 -1.49
C THR A 182 -0.76 4.61 -2.29
N ALA A 183 -0.90 4.55 -3.61
CA ALA A 183 0.18 4.08 -4.48
C ALA A 183 1.28 5.15 -4.58
N ILE A 184 2.52 4.78 -4.24
CA ILE A 184 3.63 5.73 -4.09
C ILE A 184 4.30 5.98 -5.43
N ASN A 185 4.29 7.24 -5.88
CA ASN A 185 4.97 7.72 -7.10
C ASN A 185 4.62 6.95 -8.40
N MET A 186 3.51 6.20 -8.41
CA MET A 186 3.04 5.48 -9.60
C MET A 186 2.50 6.45 -10.65
N PRO A 187 2.56 6.10 -11.95
CA PRO A 187 1.94 6.90 -12.99
C PRO A 187 0.46 7.15 -12.68
N PRO A 188 -0.10 8.34 -12.92
CA PRO A 188 -1.48 8.68 -12.54
C PRO A 188 -2.54 7.67 -13.00
N ALA A 189 -2.36 7.11 -14.20
CA ALA A 189 -3.25 6.09 -14.78
C ALA A 189 -3.29 4.77 -13.96
N ALA A 190 -2.18 4.41 -13.30
CA ALA A 190 -2.08 3.23 -12.45
C ALA A 190 -2.36 3.55 -10.97
N GLN A 191 -1.99 4.75 -10.51
CA GLN A 191 -1.97 5.13 -9.11
C GLN A 191 -3.33 4.92 -8.41
N SER A 192 -4.40 5.50 -8.96
CA SER A 192 -5.75 5.37 -8.38
C SER A 192 -6.26 3.94 -8.44
N LYS A 193 -6.04 3.23 -9.56
CA LYS A 193 -6.51 1.86 -9.74
C LYS A 193 -5.82 0.89 -8.78
N VAL A 194 -4.50 0.99 -8.63
CA VAL A 194 -3.73 0.13 -7.72
C VAL A 194 -4.07 0.43 -6.26
N ALA A 195 -4.16 1.71 -5.90
CA ALA A 195 -4.54 2.12 -4.54
C ALA A 195 -5.92 1.56 -4.15
N GLU A 196 -6.93 1.76 -5.00
CA GLU A 196 -8.28 1.25 -4.75
C GLU A 196 -8.37 -0.27 -4.78
N ALA A 197 -7.65 -0.93 -5.68
CA ALA A 197 -7.62 -2.38 -5.76
C ALA A 197 -7.07 -2.98 -4.46
N VAL A 198 -5.91 -2.50 -4.01
CA VAL A 198 -5.29 -2.96 -2.76
C VAL A 198 -6.21 -2.64 -1.58
N ASN A 199 -6.77 -1.44 -1.53
CA ASN A 199 -7.68 -1.07 -0.46
C ASN A 199 -8.86 -2.04 -0.36
N ALA A 200 -9.55 -2.28 -1.46
CA ALA A 200 -10.71 -3.15 -1.46
C ALA A 200 -10.34 -4.63 -1.17
N ILE A 201 -9.16 -5.09 -1.60
CA ILE A 201 -8.62 -6.39 -1.20
C ILE A 201 -8.41 -6.47 0.31
N LEU A 202 -7.90 -5.41 0.94
CA LEU A 202 -7.66 -5.33 2.38
C LEU A 202 -8.93 -5.19 3.21
N GLU A 203 -9.98 -4.57 2.67
CA GLU A 203 -11.28 -4.42 3.35
C GLU A 203 -12.22 -5.61 3.12
N ALA A 204 -12.01 -6.40 2.06
CA ALA A 204 -12.86 -7.53 1.74
C ALA A 204 -12.85 -8.63 2.81
N ARG A 205 -14.03 -9.21 3.06
CA ARG A 205 -14.17 -10.45 3.84
C ARG A 205 -13.58 -11.64 3.09
N ARG A 206 -13.68 -11.65 1.75
CA ARG A 206 -13.13 -12.69 0.86
C ARG A 206 -12.11 -12.07 -0.12
N PRO A 207 -10.85 -11.81 0.30
CA PRO A 207 -9.87 -11.09 -0.50
C PRO A 207 -9.65 -11.61 -1.92
N THR A 208 -9.74 -12.93 -2.13
CA THR A 208 -9.58 -13.55 -3.45
C THR A 208 -10.58 -13.05 -4.49
N TYR A 209 -11.82 -12.74 -4.07
CA TYR A 209 -12.88 -12.31 -4.97
C TYR A 209 -13.08 -10.80 -4.99
N ALA A 210 -12.33 -10.05 -4.17
CA ALA A 210 -12.55 -8.63 -3.97
C ALA A 210 -12.58 -7.83 -5.28
N LEU A 211 -11.63 -8.07 -6.18
CA LEU A 211 -11.57 -7.32 -7.44
C LEU A 211 -12.69 -7.68 -8.41
N ALA A 212 -13.11 -8.95 -8.46
CA ALA A 212 -14.25 -9.38 -9.26
C ALA A 212 -15.58 -8.82 -8.72
N GLU A 213 -15.76 -8.81 -7.38
CA GLU A 213 -16.95 -8.23 -6.75
C GLU A 213 -17.06 -6.71 -7.02
N ILE A 214 -15.94 -5.99 -7.04
CA ILE A 214 -15.92 -4.56 -7.36
C ILE A 214 -16.26 -4.31 -8.82
N GLU A 215 -15.75 -5.13 -9.74
CA GLU A 215 -16.05 -5.02 -11.17
C GLU A 215 -17.57 -5.07 -11.40
N HIS A 216 -18.28 -5.96 -10.72
CA HIS A 216 -19.74 -6.04 -10.76
C HIS A 216 -20.46 -4.87 -10.05
N ALA A 217 -19.80 -4.19 -9.11
CA ALA A 217 -20.37 -3.10 -8.31
C ALA A 217 -20.03 -1.69 -8.83
N GLY A 218 -19.68 -1.56 -10.12
CA GLY A 218 -19.38 -0.26 -10.76
C GLY A 218 -17.89 0.03 -10.94
N GLY A 219 -17.01 -0.88 -10.54
CA GLY A 219 -15.57 -0.82 -10.81
C GLY A 219 -14.76 0.03 -9.82
N LEU A 220 -13.43 -0.02 -10.00
CA LEU A 220 -12.47 0.63 -9.08
C LEU A 220 -12.58 2.16 -9.08
N LEU A 221 -12.95 2.76 -10.22
CA LEU A 221 -13.07 4.21 -10.34
C LEU A 221 -14.29 4.76 -9.58
N ALA A 222 -15.41 4.04 -9.60
CA ALA A 222 -16.61 4.41 -8.82
C ALA A 222 -16.30 4.38 -7.32
N ARG A 223 -15.63 3.32 -6.84
CA ARG A 223 -15.15 3.22 -5.44
C ARG A 223 -14.19 4.34 -5.06
N ALA A 224 -13.26 4.71 -5.95
CA ALA A 224 -12.37 5.85 -5.74
C ALA A 224 -13.16 7.15 -5.53
N LYS A 225 -14.19 7.35 -6.36
CA LYS A 225 -15.08 8.51 -6.32
C LYS A 225 -15.87 8.57 -4.99
N GLU A 226 -16.48 7.45 -4.61
CA GLU A 226 -17.21 7.30 -3.34
C GLU A 226 -16.31 7.59 -2.13
N ARG A 227 -15.06 7.13 -2.15
CA ARG A 227 -14.12 7.41 -1.06
C ARG A 227 -13.71 8.89 -1.01
N ARG A 228 -13.43 9.51 -2.16
CA ARG A 228 -13.14 10.95 -2.21
C ARG A 228 -14.34 11.78 -1.73
N ALA A 229 -15.56 11.37 -2.07
CA ALA A 229 -16.78 11.95 -1.55
C ALA A 229 -16.84 11.85 -0.01
N ALA A 230 -16.57 10.67 0.55
CA ALA A 230 -16.56 10.44 1.99
C ALA A 230 -15.37 11.10 2.74
N ALA A 231 -14.32 11.55 2.02
CA ALA A 231 -13.18 12.21 2.65
C ALA A 231 -13.50 13.63 3.15
N GLY A 232 -14.58 14.25 2.66
CA GLY A 232 -14.91 15.63 3.00
C GLY A 232 -13.98 16.67 2.36
N ALA A 233 -14.18 17.93 2.72
CA ALA A 233 -13.46 19.07 2.16
C ALA A 233 -12.30 19.53 3.06
N SER A 234 -11.20 19.97 2.44
CA SER A 234 -10.13 20.70 3.14
C SER A 234 -10.44 22.19 3.16
N LEU A 235 -10.31 22.83 4.31
CA LEU A 235 -10.53 24.27 4.44
C LEU A 235 -9.27 25.05 4.08
N VAL A 236 -9.42 26.01 3.19
CA VAL A 236 -8.40 27.01 2.86
C VAL A 236 -8.77 28.31 3.56
N LYS A 237 -7.82 28.91 4.27
CA LYS A 237 -8.03 30.21 4.91
C LYS A 237 -8.26 31.27 3.83
N ASN A 238 -9.24 32.12 4.09
CA ASN A 238 -9.52 33.27 3.25
C ASN A 238 -8.86 34.51 3.89
N GLU A 239 -7.88 35.08 3.20
CA GLU A 239 -7.12 36.23 3.68
C GLU A 239 -7.81 37.57 3.38
N THR A 240 -8.78 37.59 2.47
CA THR A 240 -9.41 38.83 1.98
C THR A 240 -10.72 39.15 2.69
N SER A 241 -11.33 38.19 3.40
CA SER A 241 -12.59 38.37 4.11
C SER A 241 -12.48 38.11 5.62
N ALA A 242 -12.80 39.13 6.42
CA ALA A 242 -12.96 38.98 7.87
C ALA A 242 -14.24 38.19 8.26
N TRP A 243 -15.21 38.12 7.34
CA TRP A 243 -16.51 37.50 7.57
C TRP A 243 -16.51 36.01 7.19
N ILE A 244 -16.05 35.67 5.98
CA ILE A 244 -15.79 34.27 5.57
C ILE A 244 -14.31 33.99 5.78
N ARG A 245 -13.93 33.33 6.88
CA ARG A 245 -12.53 33.16 7.28
C ARG A 245 -11.83 31.98 6.64
N ALA A 246 -12.59 30.98 6.22
CA ALA A 246 -12.07 29.80 5.53
C ALA A 246 -13.18 29.14 4.72
N THR A 247 -12.81 28.51 3.62
CA THR A 247 -13.74 27.83 2.73
C THR A 247 -13.13 26.54 2.21
N GLY A 248 -13.95 25.51 2.05
CA GLY A 248 -13.57 24.25 1.40
C GLY A 248 -14.71 23.76 0.52
N TYR A 249 -14.37 22.96 -0.47
CA TYR A 249 -15.34 22.34 -1.36
C TYR A 249 -14.97 20.89 -1.65
N ASN A 250 -15.97 20.03 -1.69
CA ASN A 250 -15.85 18.64 -2.09
C ASN A 250 -16.47 18.47 -3.48
N ASP A 251 -15.63 18.31 -4.50
CA ASP A 251 -16.06 18.19 -5.90
C ASP A 251 -16.94 16.98 -6.18
N GLU A 252 -16.84 15.93 -5.37
CA GLU A 252 -17.60 14.69 -5.60
C GLU A 252 -19.02 14.78 -5.04
N THR A 253 -19.24 15.55 -3.98
CA THR A 253 -20.56 15.70 -3.31
C THR A 253 -21.25 17.03 -3.60
N GLY A 254 -20.52 18.05 -4.06
CA GLY A 254 -21.03 19.41 -4.14
C GLY A 254 -21.12 20.12 -2.80
N GLU A 255 -20.48 19.58 -1.77
CA GLU A 255 -20.51 20.14 -0.42
C GLU A 255 -19.51 21.29 -0.29
N ALA A 256 -20.01 22.50 -0.07
CA ALA A 256 -19.25 23.66 0.35
C ALA A 256 -19.26 23.77 1.87
N ILE A 257 -18.10 23.98 2.47
CA ILE A 257 -17.94 24.21 3.91
C ILE A 257 -17.40 25.61 4.11
N LEU A 258 -18.14 26.45 4.84
CA LEU A 258 -17.84 27.85 5.06
C LEU A 258 -17.64 28.12 6.55
N ASN A 259 -16.50 28.72 6.90
CA ASN A 259 -16.27 29.29 8.22
C ASN A 259 -16.76 30.74 8.23
N LEU A 260 -17.93 30.95 8.81
CA LEU A 260 -18.57 32.25 9.00
C LEU A 260 -18.27 32.75 10.41
N GLN A 261 -17.33 33.69 10.53
CA GLN A 261 -16.93 34.30 11.80
C GLN A 261 -16.61 33.30 12.94
N GLY A 262 -16.00 32.16 12.62
CA GLY A 262 -15.63 31.12 13.60
C GLY A 262 -16.63 29.97 13.71
N ARG A 263 -17.79 30.05 13.05
CA ARG A 263 -18.76 28.93 12.98
C ARG A 263 -18.69 28.26 11.61
N HIS A 264 -18.74 26.94 11.59
CA HIS A 264 -18.65 26.14 10.37
C HIS A 264 -20.04 25.68 9.94
N TYR A 265 -20.33 25.86 8.66
CA TYR A 265 -21.59 25.45 8.05
C TYR A 265 -21.31 24.71 6.74
N GLY A 266 -22.01 23.59 6.52
CA GLY A 266 -22.03 22.90 5.25
C GLY A 266 -23.24 23.32 4.41
N TYR A 267 -23.06 23.38 3.10
CA TYR A 267 -24.11 23.61 2.10
C TYR A 267 -23.87 22.72 0.90
N GLU A 268 -24.92 22.16 0.31
CA GLU A 268 -24.84 21.50 -1.01
C GLU A 268 -25.07 22.56 -2.09
N VAL A 269 -24.02 23.00 -2.77
CA VAL A 269 -24.08 24.07 -3.78
C VAL A 269 -23.33 23.67 -5.04
N PRO A 270 -23.77 24.11 -6.24
CA PRO A 270 -23.00 23.91 -7.46
C PRO A 270 -21.62 24.57 -7.38
N ARG A 271 -20.62 23.95 -8.02
CA ARG A 271 -19.22 24.42 -8.03
C ARG A 271 -19.10 25.89 -8.44
N GLY A 272 -19.82 26.30 -9.49
CA GLY A 272 -19.81 27.69 -9.95
C GLY A 272 -20.33 28.70 -8.92
N VAL A 273 -21.27 28.31 -8.07
CA VAL A 273 -21.75 29.17 -6.97
C VAL A 273 -20.68 29.31 -5.90
N TYR A 274 -20.04 28.20 -5.52
CA TYR A 274 -18.91 28.22 -4.57
C TYR A 274 -17.76 29.09 -5.07
N ASP A 275 -17.32 28.89 -6.31
CA ASP A 275 -16.21 29.64 -6.91
C ASP A 275 -16.54 31.14 -6.97
N TYR A 276 -17.77 31.51 -7.33
CA TYR A 276 -18.19 32.91 -7.35
C TYR A 276 -18.15 33.54 -5.94
N VAL A 277 -18.69 32.85 -4.92
CA VAL A 277 -18.71 33.36 -3.55
C VAL A 277 -17.31 33.52 -2.98
N THR A 278 -16.40 32.59 -3.28
CA THR A 278 -15.03 32.58 -2.72
C THR A 278 -14.09 33.58 -3.40
N THR A 279 -14.34 33.91 -4.68
CA THR A 279 -13.49 34.81 -5.46
C THR A 279 -14.04 36.23 -5.60
N ALA A 280 -15.29 36.47 -5.18
CA ALA A 280 -15.90 37.80 -5.23
C ALA A 280 -15.11 38.82 -4.40
N SER A 281 -15.11 40.08 -4.85
CA SER A 281 -14.53 41.21 -4.10
C SER A 281 -15.21 41.44 -2.75
N SER A 282 -16.48 41.02 -2.62
CA SER A 282 -17.22 40.99 -1.36
C SER A 282 -17.86 39.61 -1.15
N PRO A 283 -17.12 38.64 -0.57
CA PRO A 283 -17.61 37.27 -0.38
C PRO A 283 -18.89 37.18 0.45
N GLY A 284 -19.03 38.05 1.46
CA GLY A 284 -20.23 38.10 2.30
C GLY A 284 -21.48 38.56 1.56
N ALA A 285 -21.36 39.55 0.67
CA ALA A 285 -22.47 39.98 -0.18
C ALA A 285 -22.88 38.89 -1.17
N ALA A 286 -21.89 38.24 -1.80
CA ALA A 286 -22.13 37.11 -2.70
C ALA A 286 -22.80 35.94 -1.99
N TYR A 287 -22.35 35.57 -0.79
CA TYR A 287 -22.98 34.55 0.05
C TYR A 287 -24.44 34.89 0.35
N ASN A 288 -24.73 36.12 0.77
CA ASN A 288 -26.10 36.55 1.08
C ASN A 288 -27.01 36.50 -0.14
N ALA A 289 -26.49 36.80 -1.33
CA ALA A 289 -27.25 36.80 -2.57
C ALA A 289 -27.52 35.39 -3.12
N LEU A 290 -26.52 34.50 -3.01
CA LEU A 290 -26.51 33.22 -3.74
C LEU A 290 -26.67 31.98 -2.86
N ILE A 291 -26.30 32.03 -1.58
CA ILE A 291 -26.34 30.86 -0.70
C ILE A 291 -27.42 31.01 0.37
N LYS A 292 -27.38 32.13 1.11
CA LYS A 292 -28.25 32.35 2.27
C LYS A 292 -29.73 32.29 1.88
N GLY A 293 -30.47 31.40 2.54
CA GLY A 293 -31.92 31.23 2.31
C GLY A 293 -32.28 30.53 0.99
N ARG A 294 -31.30 30.15 0.16
CA ARG A 294 -31.51 29.38 -1.08
C ARG A 294 -31.10 27.92 -0.93
N TYR A 295 -30.12 27.65 -0.07
CA TYR A 295 -29.65 26.30 0.25
C TYR A 295 -29.77 26.05 1.75
N GLU A 296 -30.17 24.84 2.10
CA GLU A 296 -30.24 24.40 3.49
C GLU A 296 -28.83 24.25 4.06
N SER A 297 -28.61 24.80 5.26
CA SER A 297 -27.35 24.61 5.98
C SER A 297 -27.41 23.34 6.82
N HIS A 298 -26.30 22.61 6.89
CA HIS A 298 -26.15 21.49 7.82
C HIS A 298 -24.90 21.62 8.69
N ALA A 299 -24.93 20.91 9.81
CA ALA A 299 -23.79 20.81 10.72
C ALA A 299 -22.66 19.98 10.08
N VAL A 300 -21.43 20.36 10.40
CA VAL A 300 -20.21 19.72 9.92
C VAL A 300 -19.29 19.41 11.10
N ASP A 301 -18.57 18.30 11.01
CA ASP A 301 -17.56 17.89 11.98
C ASP A 301 -16.17 17.95 11.32
N GLU A 302 -15.13 18.19 12.12
CA GLU A 302 -13.73 18.12 11.70
C GLU A 302 -13.15 16.75 12.05
N CYS A 303 -12.49 16.12 11.09
CA CYS A 303 -11.72 14.91 11.35
C CYS A 303 -10.42 15.25 12.09
N SER A 304 -10.27 14.75 13.32
CA SER A 304 -9.07 14.97 14.14
C SER A 304 -7.77 14.42 13.53
N ASN A 305 -7.85 13.52 12.55
CA ASN A 305 -6.67 12.92 11.91
C ASN A 305 -6.22 13.67 10.65
N CYS A 306 -7.13 14.08 9.77
CA CYS A 306 -6.80 14.73 8.50
C CYS A 306 -7.17 16.21 8.40
N GLY A 307 -7.84 16.76 9.42
CA GLY A 307 -8.32 18.15 9.41
C GLY A 307 -9.39 18.44 8.35
N ARG A 308 -9.88 17.42 7.63
CA ARG A 308 -10.97 17.59 6.66
C ARG A 308 -12.30 17.69 7.39
N TRP A 309 -13.16 18.52 6.83
CA TRP A 309 -14.50 18.77 7.33
C TRP A 309 -15.52 17.99 6.50
N TYR A 310 -16.50 17.40 7.17
CA TYR A 310 -17.51 16.55 6.55
C TYR A 310 -18.86 16.73 7.24
N ARG A 311 -19.96 16.40 6.55
CA ARG A 311 -21.31 16.46 7.11
C ARG A 311 -21.42 15.64 8.40
N GLN A 312 -21.93 16.27 9.45
CA GLN A 312 -22.20 15.58 10.72
C GLN A 312 -23.16 14.40 10.52
N GLY A 313 -22.83 13.26 11.13
CA GLY A 313 -23.60 12.01 11.00
C GLY A 313 -23.33 11.21 9.71
N SER A 314 -22.49 11.71 8.80
CA SER A 314 -22.02 10.94 7.64
C SER A 314 -20.78 10.09 7.98
N VAL A 315 -20.55 9.04 7.18
CA VAL A 315 -19.35 8.19 7.34
C VAL A 315 -18.16 8.89 6.69
N HIS A 316 -17.18 9.31 7.51
CA HIS A 316 -15.93 9.87 7.03
C HIS A 316 -14.92 8.79 6.63
N ALA A 317 -14.30 8.94 5.46
CA ALA A 317 -13.18 8.11 4.99
C ALA A 317 -11.89 8.94 4.95
N CYS A 318 -11.13 8.90 6.05
CA CYS A 318 -9.88 9.65 6.18
C CYS A 318 -8.89 9.26 5.05
N PRO A 319 -8.39 10.22 4.25
CA PRO A 319 -7.43 9.92 3.19
C PRO A 319 -5.97 9.93 3.68
N ASP A 320 -5.71 10.34 4.92
CA ASP A 320 -4.36 10.60 5.40
C ASP A 320 -3.74 9.40 6.10
N HIS A 321 -2.44 9.25 5.85
CA HIS A 321 -1.58 8.32 6.57
C HIS A 321 -1.03 8.97 7.83
N ARG A 322 -0.80 8.18 8.88
CA ARG A 322 -0.07 8.65 10.07
C ARG A 322 1.40 8.91 9.70
N ALA A 323 2.00 9.93 10.28
CA ALA A 323 3.42 10.23 10.12
C ALA A 323 4.31 9.06 10.61
N PRO A 324 5.54 8.91 10.09
CA PRO A 324 6.45 7.87 10.55
C PRO A 324 6.89 8.18 12.00
N THR A 325 6.89 7.16 12.84
CA THR A 325 7.16 7.29 14.29
C THR A 325 8.66 7.29 14.64
N GLY A 326 9.52 7.06 13.64
CA GLY A 326 10.96 6.84 13.86
C GLY A 326 11.31 5.41 14.28
N ASN A 327 10.31 4.52 14.37
CA ASN A 327 10.51 3.11 14.69
C ASN A 327 11.17 2.38 13.50
N VAL A 328 12.51 2.29 13.53
CA VAL A 328 13.26 1.59 12.49
C VAL A 328 13.22 0.08 12.72
N THR A 329 12.44 -0.64 11.91
CA THR A 329 12.42 -2.11 11.94
C THR A 329 13.76 -2.70 11.50
N LEU A 330 14.07 -3.91 11.99
CA LEU A 330 15.27 -4.66 11.56
C LEU A 330 15.28 -4.87 10.03
N HIS A 331 14.12 -5.08 9.41
CA HIS A 331 14.01 -5.23 7.97
C HIS A 331 14.37 -3.94 7.23
N SER A 332 13.89 -2.78 7.69
CA SER A 332 14.27 -1.47 7.13
C SER A 332 15.78 -1.24 7.21
N ARG A 333 16.44 -1.62 8.31
CA ARG A 333 17.91 -1.57 8.43
C ARG A 333 18.61 -2.50 7.43
N ARG A 334 18.06 -3.69 7.19
CA ARG A 334 18.60 -4.63 6.18
C ARG A 334 18.47 -4.09 4.76
N ILE A 335 17.34 -3.46 4.43
CA ILE A 335 17.17 -2.77 3.14
C ILE A 335 18.22 -1.67 3.00
N GLN A 336 18.40 -0.84 4.02
CA GLN A 336 19.39 0.24 4.01
C GLN A 336 20.81 -0.31 3.79
N ALA A 337 21.22 -1.32 4.58
CA ALA A 337 22.52 -1.97 4.45
C ALA A 337 22.70 -2.58 3.04
N PHE A 338 21.66 -3.26 2.52
CA PHE A 338 21.68 -3.81 1.16
C PHE A 338 21.90 -2.73 0.09
N VAL A 339 21.21 -1.58 0.21
CA VAL A 339 21.37 -0.45 -0.70
C VAL A 339 22.78 0.14 -0.61
N LEU A 340 23.31 0.31 0.60
CA LEU A 340 24.66 0.83 0.84
C LEU A 340 25.77 -0.16 0.45
N GLY A 341 25.44 -1.46 0.30
CA GLY A 341 26.44 -2.51 0.09
C GLY A 341 27.18 -2.90 1.37
N GLU A 342 26.55 -2.66 2.53
CA GLU A 342 27.07 -2.97 3.85
C GLU A 342 26.67 -4.39 4.30
N PRO A 343 27.39 -4.98 5.28
CA PRO A 343 26.98 -6.23 5.90
C PRO A 343 25.56 -6.14 6.48
N LEU A 344 24.74 -7.15 6.21
CA LEU A 344 23.35 -7.19 6.70
C LEU A 344 23.34 -7.38 8.22
N PRO A 345 22.58 -6.56 8.97
CA PRO A 345 22.50 -6.71 10.42
C PRO A 345 21.89 -8.06 10.82
N ALA A 346 22.59 -8.75 11.72
CA ALA A 346 22.12 -9.97 12.36
C ALA A 346 20.88 -9.68 13.23
N ARG A 347 20.06 -10.70 13.45
CA ARG A 347 19.00 -10.62 14.45
C ARG A 347 19.67 -10.82 15.82
N VAL A 348 19.56 -9.83 16.70
CA VAL A 348 19.95 -9.96 18.12
C VAL A 348 19.04 -10.96 18.81
#